data_AF-A0A0A1TBR8-F1
#
_entry.id   AF-A0A0A1TBR8-F1
#
_cell.length_a   1.000
_cell.length_b   1.000
_cell.length_c   1.000
_cell.angle_alpha   90.00
_cell.angle_beta   90.00
_cell.angle_gamma   90.00
#
_symmetry.space_group_name_H-M   'P 1'
#
loop_
_entity.id
_entity.type
_entity.pdbx_description
1 polymer ?
#
loop_
_entity_poly.entity_id
_entity_poly.type
_entity_poly.pdbx_seq_one_letter_code
_entity_poly.pdbx_strand_id
1 'polypeptide(L)'
;MLWQPRPKVEIKPPSNKIELWQPASPSEVPTSPTSTTSGWSTSESADGRVRNPGRRFGQIIRLRKERAEEYKACHAKAWPEVLKQIKECKIEDYSIWYDEQSSMLFSSFKYVGYDYDGDMKLMAENPKVREWWKMTDSMQESLVDGAVGSADAPGWWKPVEEVFYHA
;
A
#
# COMPACT_ATOMS: atom_id res chain seq x y z
N MET A 1 32.17 22.09 -53.70
CA MET A 1 31.33 21.79 -52.52
C MET A 1 31.21 20.27 -52.42
N LEU A 2 31.88 19.65 -51.45
CA LEU A 2 31.98 18.20 -51.32
C LEU A 2 30.83 17.67 -50.44
N TRP A 3 30.05 16.73 -50.99
CA TRP A 3 29.03 15.97 -50.28
C TRP A 3 29.72 14.90 -49.41
N GLN A 4 29.51 14.95 -48.09
CA GLN A 4 29.88 13.87 -47.16
C GLN A 4 28.60 13.11 -46.73
N PRO A 5 28.57 11.77 -46.74
CA PRO A 5 27.43 11.01 -46.25
C PRO A 5 27.38 11.02 -44.71
N ARG A 6 26.16 11.01 -44.15
CA ARG A 6 25.94 10.98 -42.68
C ARG A 6 26.39 9.62 -42.10
N PRO A 7 26.96 9.58 -40.88
CA PRO A 7 27.28 8.32 -40.21
C PRO A 7 26.00 7.57 -39.80
N LYS A 8 26.05 6.24 -39.90
CA LYS A 8 25.00 5.36 -39.37
C LYS A 8 25.03 5.40 -37.85
N VAL A 9 23.90 5.72 -37.23
CA VAL A 9 23.71 5.62 -35.78
C VAL A 9 23.41 4.16 -35.45
N GLU A 10 24.32 3.51 -34.73
CA GLU A 10 24.13 2.17 -34.18
C GLU A 10 23.39 2.27 -32.85
N ILE A 11 22.14 1.81 -32.80
CA ILE A 11 21.32 1.81 -31.59
C ILE A 11 21.64 0.54 -30.82
N LYS A 12 22.38 0.65 -29.72
CA LYS A 12 22.54 -0.44 -28.75
C LYS A 12 21.22 -0.63 -27.98
N PRO A 13 20.73 -1.87 -27.78
CA PRO A 13 19.58 -2.10 -26.92
C PRO A 13 19.93 -1.74 -25.47
N PRO A 14 19.01 -1.13 -24.70
CA PRO A 14 19.28 -0.82 -23.31
C PRO A 14 19.42 -2.10 -22.50
N SER A 15 20.59 -2.30 -21.89
CA SER A 15 20.82 -3.32 -20.88
C SER A 15 20.22 -2.87 -19.54
N ASN A 16 18.89 -2.85 -19.44
CA ASN A 16 18.24 -2.64 -18.15
C ASN A 16 18.17 -3.98 -17.43
N LYS A 17 19.18 -4.23 -16.58
CA LYS A 17 18.95 -5.04 -15.38
C LYS A 17 17.87 -4.32 -14.59
N ILE A 18 16.71 -4.94 -14.43
CA ILE A 18 15.67 -4.47 -13.53
C ILE A 18 16.22 -4.67 -12.11
N GLU A 19 16.84 -3.63 -11.56
CA GLU A 19 17.01 -3.53 -10.11
C GLU A 19 15.63 -3.20 -9.55
N LEU A 20 14.96 -4.23 -9.05
CA LEU A 20 13.80 -4.09 -8.19
C LEU A 20 14.25 -3.30 -6.96
N TRP A 21 13.94 -2.01 -6.93
CA TRP A 21 14.14 -1.19 -5.74
C TRP A 21 13.20 -1.71 -4.64
N GLN A 22 13.77 -2.51 -3.73
CA GLN A 22 13.18 -2.86 -2.45
C GLN A 22 13.56 -1.74 -1.48
N PRO A 23 12.64 -0.89 -1.01
CA PRO A 23 12.95 -0.07 0.14
C PRO A 23 13.30 -1.02 1.29
N ALA A 24 14.40 -0.74 1.99
CA ALA A 24 14.73 -1.48 3.19
C ALA A 24 13.51 -1.47 4.11
N SER A 25 13.10 -2.66 4.57
CA SER A 25 12.18 -2.74 5.70
C SER A 25 12.79 -1.86 6.80
N PRO A 26 12.08 -0.84 7.34
CA PRO A 26 12.58 -0.13 8.49
C PRO A 26 12.61 -1.16 9.63
N SER A 27 13.79 -1.74 9.86
CA SER A 27 14.02 -2.69 10.95
C SER A 27 14.01 -2.02 12.32
N GLU A 28 13.75 -0.72 12.39
CA GLU A 28 13.74 0.02 13.65
C GLU A 28 12.44 0.81 13.79
N VAL A 29 11.72 0.48 14.85
CA VAL A 29 10.60 1.26 15.39
C VAL A 29 11.16 2.61 15.86
N PRO A 30 10.53 3.76 15.56
CA PRO A 30 10.93 5.03 16.14
C PRO A 30 10.80 4.95 17.67
N THR A 31 11.92 4.92 18.39
CA THR A 31 11.92 4.91 19.86
C THR A 31 11.83 6.34 20.37
N SER A 32 10.65 6.71 20.87
CA SER A 32 10.49 7.87 21.77
C SER A 32 11.14 7.57 23.14
N PRO A 33 11.67 8.58 23.86
CA PRO A 33 12.34 8.37 25.13
C PRO A 33 11.39 7.82 26.20
N THR A 34 11.96 6.89 26.98
CA THR A 34 11.35 5.89 27.85
C THR A 34 10.44 6.45 28.95
N SER A 35 9.29 5.80 29.15
CA SER A 35 8.55 5.80 30.41
C SER A 35 8.27 4.35 30.82
N THR A 36 8.85 3.98 31.96
CA THR A 36 8.56 2.88 32.89
C THR A 36 7.96 1.57 32.35
N THR A 37 8.79 0.54 32.46
CA THR A 37 8.58 -0.90 32.28
C THR A 37 7.21 -1.41 32.79
N SER A 38 6.39 -1.92 31.88
CA SER A 38 5.46 -3.02 32.19
C SER A 38 5.58 -4.07 31.09
N GLY A 39 5.82 -5.32 31.50
CA GLY A 39 6.27 -6.41 30.61
C GLY A 39 5.26 -6.73 29.52
N TRP A 40 5.67 -6.54 28.27
CA TRP A 40 4.96 -7.10 27.12
C TRP A 40 5.39 -8.55 26.94
N SER A 41 4.47 -9.46 27.26
CA SER A 41 4.58 -10.86 26.90
C SER A 41 4.31 -10.98 25.40
N THR A 42 5.36 -11.12 24.59
CA THR A 42 5.25 -11.60 23.21
C THR A 42 4.71 -13.02 23.28
N SER A 43 3.45 -13.22 22.91
CA SER A 43 2.90 -14.57 22.74
C SER A 43 3.57 -15.22 21.54
N GLU A 44 4.61 -16.02 21.78
CA GLU A 44 5.21 -16.89 20.76
C GLU A 44 4.15 -17.87 20.27
N SER A 45 3.95 -17.94 18.95
CA SER A 45 3.13 -19.00 18.36
C SER A 45 3.89 -20.33 18.41
N ALA A 46 3.14 -21.44 18.39
CA ALA A 46 3.68 -22.81 18.55
C ALA A 46 4.75 -23.24 17.52
N ASP A 47 5.04 -22.43 16.50
CA ASP A 47 6.11 -22.67 15.52
C ASP A 47 7.28 -21.66 15.57
N GLY A 48 7.35 -20.83 16.60
CA GLY A 48 8.41 -19.84 16.79
C GLY A 48 8.23 -18.54 16.00
N ARG A 49 7.13 -18.36 15.26
CA ARG A 49 6.81 -17.06 14.64
C ARG A 49 6.44 -16.01 15.68
N VAL A 50 7.07 -14.84 15.54
CA VAL A 50 6.78 -13.65 16.35
C VAL A 50 5.65 -12.86 15.69
N ARG A 51 4.61 -12.56 16.46
CA ARG A 51 3.48 -11.75 15.98
C ARG A 51 3.90 -10.29 15.84
N ASN A 52 3.45 -9.62 14.79
CA ASN A 52 3.67 -8.19 14.66
C ASN A 52 2.94 -7.44 15.81
N PRO A 53 3.60 -6.54 16.54
CA PRO A 53 2.98 -5.81 17.67
C PRO A 53 1.89 -4.81 17.23
N GLY A 54 1.63 -4.66 15.93
CA GLY A 54 0.63 -3.73 15.38
C GLY A 54 1.29 -2.63 14.56
N ARG A 55 2.12 -2.99 13.59
CA ARG A 55 2.76 -2.08 12.63
C ARG A 55 1.67 -1.28 11.93
N ARG A 56 1.80 0.04 11.99
CA ARG A 56 0.87 0.98 11.36
C ARG A 56 1.35 1.31 9.96
N PHE A 57 0.39 1.55 9.09
CA PHE A 57 0.62 1.96 7.72
C PHE A 57 -0.22 3.20 7.48
N GLY A 58 0.39 4.22 6.89
CA GLY A 58 -0.32 5.36 6.31
C GLY A 58 -0.11 5.35 4.80
N GLN A 59 -1.15 5.64 4.04
CA GLN A 59 -1.05 5.79 2.58
C GLN A 59 -1.97 6.89 2.08
N ILE A 60 -1.65 7.45 0.92
CA ILE A 60 -2.43 8.50 0.26
C ILE A 60 -2.70 8.16 -1.20
N ILE A 61 -3.85 8.63 -1.70
CA ILE A 61 -4.20 8.59 -3.12
C ILE A 61 -5.11 9.78 -3.44
N ARG A 62 -5.17 10.17 -4.72
CA ARG A 62 -6.13 11.19 -5.16
C ARG A 62 -7.47 10.54 -5.49
N LEU A 63 -8.55 11.17 -5.06
CA LEU A 63 -9.90 10.84 -5.48
C LEU A 63 -10.33 11.81 -6.59
N ARG A 64 -10.97 11.29 -7.62
CA ARG A 64 -11.63 12.11 -8.64
C ARG A 64 -12.82 12.83 -8.01
N LYS A 65 -12.81 14.16 -8.01
CA LYS A 65 -13.82 15.00 -7.31
C LYS A 65 -15.25 14.62 -7.72
N GLU A 66 -15.46 14.39 -9.00
CA GLU A 66 -16.73 14.02 -9.60
C GLU A 66 -17.24 12.62 -9.19
N ARG A 67 -16.39 11.79 -8.57
CA ARG A 67 -16.72 10.44 -8.10
C ARG A 67 -16.80 10.34 -6.57
N ALA A 68 -16.64 11.45 -5.85
CA ALA A 68 -16.54 11.44 -4.39
C ALA A 68 -17.78 10.84 -3.70
N GLU A 69 -18.97 11.19 -4.16
CA GLU A 69 -20.22 10.65 -3.59
C GLU A 69 -20.39 9.15 -3.86
N GLU A 70 -20.00 8.69 -5.04
CA GLU A 70 -20.03 7.26 -5.37
C GLU A 70 -19.04 6.46 -4.52
N TYR A 71 -17.84 7.02 -4.30
CA TYR A 71 -16.82 6.43 -3.45
C TYR A 71 -17.30 6.29 -2.00
N LYS A 72 -17.92 7.34 -1.43
CA LYS A 72 -18.53 7.28 -0.09
C LYS A 72 -19.65 6.24 -0.04
N ALA A 73 -20.53 6.23 -1.03
CA ALA A 73 -21.67 5.32 -1.08
C ALA A 73 -21.26 3.85 -1.17
N CYS A 74 -20.22 3.52 -1.95
CA CYS A 74 -19.74 2.14 -2.04
C CYS A 74 -19.06 1.71 -0.74
N HIS A 75 -18.25 2.55 -0.09
CA HIS A 75 -17.59 2.21 1.17
C HIS A 75 -18.56 2.09 2.35
N ALA A 76 -19.64 2.90 2.37
CA ALA A 76 -20.73 2.74 3.34
C ALA A 76 -21.44 1.38 3.24
N LYS A 77 -21.30 0.69 2.10
CA LYS A 77 -21.86 -0.62 1.80
C LYS A 77 -20.77 -1.58 1.30
N ALA A 78 -19.59 -1.49 1.92
CA ALA A 78 -18.45 -2.34 1.55
C ALA A 78 -18.85 -3.83 1.55
N TRP A 79 -18.39 -4.56 0.53
CA TRP A 79 -18.82 -5.94 0.33
C TRP A 79 -18.35 -6.83 1.46
N PRO A 80 -19.21 -7.71 2.02
CA PRO A 80 -18.84 -8.61 3.11
C PRO A 80 -17.61 -9.47 2.82
N GLU A 81 -17.42 -9.90 1.57
CA GLU A 81 -16.29 -10.69 1.10
C GLU A 81 -14.97 -9.90 1.18
N VAL A 82 -15.01 -8.61 0.87
CA VAL A 82 -13.85 -7.71 0.95
C VAL A 82 -13.49 -7.48 2.42
N LEU A 83 -14.48 -7.19 3.27
CA LEU A 83 -14.27 -7.02 4.71
C LEU A 83 -13.74 -8.30 5.37
N LYS A 84 -14.24 -9.46 4.94
CA LYS A 84 -13.74 -10.76 5.38
C LYS A 84 -12.27 -10.94 5.00
N GLN A 85 -11.90 -10.66 3.75
CA GLN A 85 -10.51 -10.78 3.29
C GLN A 85 -9.57 -9.85 4.07
N ILE A 86 -9.96 -8.60 4.31
CA ILE A 86 -9.18 -7.64 5.13
C ILE A 86 -8.88 -8.23 6.51
N LYS A 87 -9.89 -8.82 7.17
CA LYS A 87 -9.73 -9.47 8.48
C LYS A 87 -8.85 -10.73 8.41
N GLU A 88 -9.00 -11.55 7.37
CA GLU A 88 -8.18 -12.75 7.17
C GLU A 88 -6.70 -12.40 7.02
N CYS A 89 -6.40 -11.33 6.28
CA CYS A 89 -5.07 -10.74 6.10
C CYS A 89 -4.54 -9.94 7.30
N LYS A 90 -5.17 -10.08 8.48
CA LYS A 90 -4.71 -9.49 9.75
C LYS A 90 -4.57 -7.97 9.71
N ILE A 91 -5.40 -7.31 8.91
CA ILE A 91 -5.56 -5.86 8.89
C ILE A 91 -6.66 -5.48 9.87
N GLU A 92 -6.33 -4.61 10.81
CA GLU A 92 -7.21 -4.07 11.85
C GLU A 92 -7.16 -2.55 11.86
N ASP A 93 -8.14 -1.92 12.51
CA ASP A 93 -8.20 -0.46 12.68
C ASP A 93 -8.07 0.31 11.36
N TYR A 94 -8.69 -0.23 10.29
CA TYR A 94 -8.58 0.32 8.95
C TYR A 94 -9.58 1.44 8.73
N SER A 95 -9.07 2.64 8.48
CA SER A 95 -9.84 3.86 8.21
C SER A 95 -9.38 4.54 6.93
N ILE A 96 -10.31 5.20 6.24
CA ILE A 96 -10.05 6.04 5.07
C ILE A 96 -10.74 7.39 5.31
N TRP A 97 -9.97 8.47 5.29
CA TRP A 97 -10.44 9.84 5.39
C TRP A 97 -10.36 10.53 4.03
N TYR A 98 -11.27 11.45 3.77
CA TYR A 98 -11.31 12.25 2.56
C TYR A 98 -11.21 13.73 2.90
N ASP A 99 -10.24 14.43 2.30
CA ASP A 99 -10.19 15.88 2.29
C ASP A 99 -10.71 16.41 0.94
N GLU A 100 -11.82 17.13 0.98
CA GLU A 100 -12.48 17.64 -0.23
C GLU A 100 -11.64 18.70 -0.96
N GLN A 101 -10.90 19.53 -0.22
CA GLN A 101 -10.14 20.65 -0.79
C GLN A 101 -8.98 20.14 -1.66
N SER A 102 -8.17 19.23 -1.14
CA SER A 102 -7.05 18.62 -1.87
C SER A 102 -7.45 17.43 -2.73
N SER A 103 -8.65 16.88 -2.50
CA SER A 103 -9.15 15.62 -3.05
C SER A 103 -8.26 14.43 -2.72
N MET A 104 -7.62 14.47 -1.56
CA MET A 104 -6.82 13.37 -1.05
C MET A 104 -7.69 12.43 -0.23
N LEU A 105 -7.51 11.14 -0.49
CA LEU A 105 -7.82 10.11 0.47
C LEU A 105 -6.55 9.82 1.26
N PHE A 106 -6.67 9.82 2.58
CA PHE A 106 -5.68 9.26 3.49
C PHE A 106 -6.23 7.96 4.04
N SER A 107 -5.43 6.90 4.03
CA SER A 107 -5.80 5.61 4.62
C SER A 107 -4.80 5.23 5.70
N SER A 108 -5.29 4.64 6.79
CA SER A 108 -4.46 4.11 7.87
C SER A 108 -4.99 2.79 8.36
N PHE A 109 -4.10 1.83 8.59
CA PHE A 109 -4.44 0.54 9.20
C PHE A 109 -3.30 -0.01 10.05
N LYS A 110 -3.63 -0.95 10.92
CA LYS A 110 -2.68 -1.76 11.69
C LYS A 110 -2.60 -3.16 11.09
N TYR A 111 -1.39 -3.65 10.90
CA TYR A 111 -1.15 -5.06 10.60
C TYR A 111 -0.70 -5.80 11.85
N VAL A 112 -1.38 -6.90 12.18
CA VAL A 112 -1.16 -7.67 13.40
C VAL A 112 -0.89 -9.16 13.13
N GLY A 113 -0.52 -9.50 11.90
CA GLY A 113 -0.22 -10.86 11.49
C GLY A 113 1.24 -11.26 11.68
N TYR A 114 1.67 -12.28 10.94
CA TYR A 114 3.00 -12.89 11.02
C TYR A 114 3.81 -12.76 9.73
N ASP A 115 3.14 -12.56 8.58
CA ASP A 115 3.73 -12.50 7.24
C ASP A 115 2.94 -11.49 6.39
N TYR A 116 3.40 -10.24 6.41
CA TYR A 116 2.70 -9.15 5.72
C TYR A 116 2.64 -9.39 4.21
N ASP A 117 3.76 -9.79 3.61
CA ASP A 117 3.85 -9.99 2.16
C ASP A 117 2.98 -11.17 1.72
N GLY A 118 2.98 -12.27 2.49
CA GLY A 118 2.09 -13.41 2.28
C GLY A 118 0.61 -13.02 2.39
N ASP A 119 0.24 -12.25 3.42
CA ASP A 119 -1.14 -11.80 3.61
C ASP A 119 -1.58 -10.81 2.51
N MET A 120 -0.70 -9.91 2.05
CA MET A 120 -1.02 -8.98 0.94
C MET A 120 -1.13 -9.73 -0.39
N LYS A 121 -0.31 -10.78 -0.60
CA LYS A 121 -0.43 -11.65 -1.78
C LYS A 121 -1.75 -12.41 -1.78
N LEU A 122 -2.15 -12.98 -0.64
CA LEU A 122 -3.45 -13.66 -0.47
C LEU A 122 -4.61 -12.72 -0.83
N MET A 123 -4.54 -11.45 -0.39
CA MET A 123 -5.53 -10.44 -0.73
C MET A 123 -5.59 -10.17 -2.25
N ALA A 124 -4.43 -10.03 -2.89
CA ALA A 124 -4.32 -9.73 -4.31
C ALA A 124 -4.78 -10.88 -5.24
N GLU A 125 -4.75 -12.12 -4.73
CA GLU A 125 -5.23 -13.31 -5.44
C GLU A 125 -6.76 -13.50 -5.32
N ASN A 126 -7.43 -12.84 -4.37
CA ASN A 126 -8.87 -12.99 -4.19
C ASN A 126 -9.64 -12.28 -5.33
N PRO A 127 -10.44 -13.00 -6.15
CA PRO A 127 -11.14 -12.43 -7.29
C PRO A 127 -12.19 -11.36 -6.90
N LYS A 128 -12.83 -11.49 -5.74
CA LYS A 128 -13.80 -10.51 -5.25
C LYS A 128 -13.15 -9.22 -4.79
N VAL A 129 -11.95 -9.31 -4.20
CA VAL A 129 -11.16 -8.12 -3.88
C VAL A 129 -10.68 -7.42 -5.14
N ARG A 130 -10.21 -8.16 -6.15
CA ARG A 130 -9.82 -7.58 -7.45
C ARG A 130 -10.99 -6.89 -8.15
N GLU A 131 -12.20 -7.47 -8.08
CA GLU A 131 -13.42 -6.87 -8.62
C GLU A 131 -13.76 -5.56 -7.91
N TRP A 132 -13.71 -5.55 -6.58
CA TRP A 132 -13.88 -4.35 -5.77
C TRP A 132 -12.85 -3.27 -6.11
N TRP A 133 -11.57 -3.64 -6.19
CA TRP A 133 -10.50 -2.72 -6.56
C TRP A 133 -10.69 -2.12 -7.94
N LYS A 134 -11.01 -2.92 -8.96
CA LYS A 134 -11.26 -2.40 -10.31
C LYS A 134 -12.34 -1.30 -10.31
N MET A 135 -13.38 -1.47 -9.50
CA MET A 135 -14.43 -0.46 -9.34
C MET A 135 -13.89 0.80 -8.63
N THR A 136 -13.21 0.67 -7.49
CA THR A 136 -12.70 1.83 -6.74
C THR A 136 -11.55 2.55 -7.44
N ASP A 137 -10.67 1.83 -8.13
CA ASP A 137 -9.56 2.36 -8.93
C ASP A 137 -10.08 3.31 -10.01
N SER A 138 -11.24 3.02 -10.60
CA SER A 138 -11.89 3.91 -11.59
C SER A 138 -12.27 5.29 -11.02
N MET A 139 -12.38 5.40 -9.70
CA MET A 139 -12.71 6.64 -8.99
C MET A 139 -11.45 7.38 -8.51
N GLN A 140 -10.29 6.76 -8.63
CA GLN A 140 -9.05 7.20 -8.01
C GLN A 140 -7.99 7.57 -9.08
N GLU A 141 -6.96 8.24 -8.61
CA GLU A 141 -5.75 8.58 -9.36
C GLU A 141 -4.53 8.34 -8.46
N SER A 142 -3.67 7.42 -8.88
CA SER A 142 -2.45 7.11 -8.13
C SER A 142 -1.47 8.27 -8.12
N LEU A 143 -0.72 8.39 -7.02
CA LEU A 143 0.45 9.27 -6.89
C LEU A 143 1.77 8.50 -7.08
N VAL A 144 1.70 7.24 -7.49
CA VAL A 144 2.85 6.37 -7.76
C VAL A 144 3.07 6.31 -9.27
N ASP A 145 4.27 6.68 -9.70
CA ASP A 145 4.63 6.72 -11.12
C ASP A 145 4.53 5.31 -11.73
N GLY A 146 3.81 5.21 -12.85
CA GLY A 146 3.62 3.96 -13.58
C GLY A 146 2.60 2.99 -12.98
N ALA A 147 1.90 3.36 -11.90
CA ALA A 147 0.83 2.53 -11.35
C ALA A 147 -0.40 2.52 -12.28
N VAL A 148 -1.00 1.35 -12.48
CA VAL A 148 -2.14 1.15 -13.39
C VAL A 148 -3.40 0.64 -12.69
N GLY A 149 -3.28 0.17 -11.44
CA GLY A 149 -4.40 -0.26 -10.58
C GLY A 149 -3.89 -0.94 -9.31
N SER A 150 -4.78 -1.26 -8.38
CA SER A 150 -4.46 -1.89 -7.08
C SER A 150 -4.00 -3.34 -7.18
N ALA A 151 -4.28 -4.00 -8.31
CA ALA A 151 -4.13 -5.43 -8.47
C ALA A 151 -2.70 -5.90 -8.81
N ASP A 152 -1.85 -4.99 -9.30
CA ASP A 152 -0.54 -5.29 -9.87
C ASP A 152 0.49 -4.23 -9.45
N ALA A 153 1.78 -4.54 -9.61
CA ALA A 153 2.85 -3.58 -9.32
C ALA A 153 3.06 -2.57 -10.47
N PRO A 154 3.51 -1.33 -10.18
CA PRO A 154 3.78 -0.78 -8.85
C PRO A 154 2.49 -0.46 -8.09
N GLY A 155 2.57 -0.47 -6.75
CA GLY A 155 1.39 -0.33 -5.88
C GLY A 155 0.58 0.95 -6.14
N TRP A 156 -0.75 0.84 -5.98
CA TRP A 156 -1.69 1.91 -6.34
C TRP A 156 -1.76 3.06 -5.33
N TRP A 157 -1.68 2.75 -4.04
CA TRP A 157 -1.66 3.74 -2.97
C TRP A 157 -0.22 4.13 -2.63
N LYS A 158 0.06 5.43 -2.53
CA LYS A 158 1.40 5.92 -2.18
C LYS A 158 1.61 5.81 -0.67
N PRO A 159 2.62 5.07 -0.19
CA PRO A 159 2.93 5.01 1.24
C PRO A 159 3.40 6.37 1.77
N VAL A 160 3.09 6.66 3.03
CA VAL A 160 3.63 7.80 3.78
C VAL A 160 4.38 7.32 5.02
N GLU A 161 5.34 8.14 5.47
CA GLU A 161 6.17 7.87 6.63
C GLU A 161 5.42 8.18 7.93
N GLU A 162 5.42 7.23 8.87
CA GLU A 162 5.03 7.51 10.26
C GLU A 162 6.20 8.17 10.99
N VAL A 163 6.07 9.46 11.29
CA VAL A 163 7.13 10.24 11.97
C VAL A 163 6.94 10.36 13.48
N PHE A 164 5.76 10.02 14.00
CA PHE A 164 5.43 10.11 15.41
C PHE A 164 4.26 9.18 15.77
N TYR A 165 4.34 8.57 16.95
CA TYR A 165 3.25 7.83 17.56
C TYR A 165 3.36 7.89 19.09
N HIS A 166 2.20 8.00 19.76
CA HIS A 166 2.05 7.85 21.20
C HIS A 166 0.87 6.92 21.46
N ALA A 167 1.06 5.95 22.35
CA ALA A 167 0.09 4.89 22.66
C ALA A 167 -0.86 5.29 23.79
#